data_AF-A0A1G5DI72-F1
#
_entry.id   AF-A0A1G5DI72-F1
#
_cell.length_a   1.000
_cell.length_b   1.000
_cell.length_c   1.000
_cell.angle_alpha   90.00
_cell.angle_beta   90.00
_cell.angle_gamma   90.00
#
_symmetry.space_group_name_H-M   'P 1'
#
loop_
_entity.id
_entity.type
_entity.pdbx_description
1 polymer ?
#
loop_
_entity_poly.entity_id
_entity_poly.type
_entity_poly.pdbx_seq_one_letter_code
_entity_poly.pdbx_strand_id
1 'polypeptide(L)'
;MTESEKITQVSELFNRLQDGLTEMQSLAVDKASYTAEEKQVVLEVLFTRDAIHEAYSAFDVNDEEAAAWFIRADGRIKSLDRWLRKNANLVNAVIQLDRWREQCGPETDAWWWHMTPDMSPWDRYDWVWNFLTMLVIGLGASHVVTIVKALSVGDVTVASTFSTIAQVGGLAAISQGTLTASGREKVTTILESLKVPTRFQSEVVFVLAVILLVGVMSTSSYLKNHYDEAGRRAYGQGDLNNAETAFMRGLELDPQEASFDSELGRIYESIGMQESAGDHYYQGVRAGDLAGINNLGRLLINRMNPITQARDPRLAQSFLMLGLQRVEALDPRNLNLEYQFNRNLGWALLESEDYEAAKRYLKKAIALDVQIKDDQIGAGMAYCFLAHALEKAPDRPVKKGTAAQGTVESAEENWNHCVECARPETVLEYRWLMRTGNAHRAYFVDTSKIISGLDRNANQQRAVFDTYMKYRNSAVTSVSSGKKR
;
A
#
# COMPACT_ATOMS: atom_id res chain seq x y z
N MET A 1 -20.54 -46.80 -65.42
CA MET A 1 -20.24 -47.82 -64.40
C MET A 1 -21.57 -48.36 -63.91
N THR A 2 -21.77 -49.66 -63.96
CA THR A 2 -22.94 -50.31 -63.37
C THR A 2 -22.89 -50.19 -61.84
N GLU A 3 -24.03 -50.32 -61.15
CA GLU A 3 -24.06 -50.27 -59.68
C GLU A 3 -23.22 -51.41 -59.08
N SER A 4 -23.19 -52.59 -59.72
CA SER A 4 -22.29 -53.70 -59.34
C SER A 4 -20.80 -53.34 -59.43
N GLU A 5 -20.39 -52.56 -60.43
CA GLU A 5 -19.00 -52.10 -60.56
C GLU A 5 -18.66 -51.07 -59.47
N LYS A 6 -19.60 -50.15 -59.15
CA LYS A 6 -19.44 -49.22 -58.02
C LYS A 6 -19.31 -49.95 -56.69
N ILE A 7 -20.17 -50.93 -56.42
CA ILE A 7 -20.13 -51.77 -55.21
C ILE A 7 -18.76 -52.45 -55.07
N THR A 8 -18.21 -52.96 -56.16
CA THR A 8 -16.89 -53.62 -56.18
C THR A 8 -15.79 -52.63 -55.82
N GLN A 9 -15.79 -51.45 -56.46
CA GLN A 9 -14.82 -50.39 -56.19
C GLN A 9 -14.83 -49.95 -54.72
N VAL A 10 -16.01 -49.73 -54.14
CA VAL A 10 -16.06 -49.30 -52.73
C VAL A 10 -15.70 -50.44 -51.78
N SER A 11 -15.98 -51.70 -52.14
CA SER A 11 -15.54 -52.85 -51.37
C SER A 11 -14.01 -52.96 -51.31
N GLU A 12 -13.30 -52.62 -52.40
CA GLU A 12 -11.84 -52.52 -52.41
C GLU A 12 -11.33 -51.38 -51.51
N LEU A 13 -11.97 -50.21 -51.56
CA LEU A 13 -11.64 -49.10 -50.65
C LEU A 13 -11.80 -49.49 -49.18
N PHE A 14 -12.82 -50.27 -48.85
CA PHE A 14 -13.01 -50.78 -47.49
C PHE A 14 -11.93 -51.77 -47.04
N ASN A 15 -11.38 -52.57 -47.95
CA ASN A 15 -10.27 -53.47 -47.63
C ASN A 15 -9.00 -52.67 -47.38
N ARG A 16 -8.69 -51.72 -48.27
CA ARG A 16 -7.55 -50.81 -48.11
C ARG A 16 -7.62 -50.01 -46.81
N LEU A 17 -8.82 -49.52 -46.48
CA LEU A 17 -9.07 -48.80 -45.23
C LEU A 17 -8.82 -49.69 -44.00
N GLN A 18 -9.23 -50.96 -44.05
CA GLN A 18 -9.05 -51.92 -42.95
C GLN A 18 -7.56 -52.24 -42.73
N ASP A 19 -6.80 -52.39 -43.80
CA ASP A 19 -5.35 -52.62 -43.74
C ASP A 19 -4.64 -51.40 -43.12
N GLY A 20 -4.92 -50.21 -43.64
CA GLY A 20 -4.37 -48.96 -43.09
C GLY A 20 -4.77 -48.72 -41.63
N LEU A 21 -6.01 -49.05 -41.23
CA LEU A 21 -6.45 -48.93 -39.85
C LEU A 21 -5.69 -49.89 -38.91
N THR A 22 -5.38 -51.10 -39.38
CA THR A 22 -4.62 -52.09 -38.60
C THR A 22 -3.19 -51.61 -38.37
N GLU A 23 -2.57 -51.03 -39.40
CA GLU A 23 -1.24 -50.43 -39.29
C GLU A 23 -1.25 -49.19 -38.39
N MET A 24 -2.24 -48.31 -38.54
CA MET A 24 -2.40 -47.13 -37.68
C MET A 24 -2.62 -47.49 -36.21
N GLN A 25 -3.34 -48.59 -35.92
CA GLN A 25 -3.54 -49.09 -34.55
C GLN A 25 -2.25 -49.56 -33.88
N SER A 26 -1.19 -49.84 -34.65
CA SER A 26 0.11 -50.24 -34.11
C SER A 26 1.00 -49.05 -33.69
N LEU A 27 0.60 -47.82 -34.04
CA LEU A 27 1.36 -46.61 -33.72
C LEU A 27 1.24 -46.22 -32.24
N ALA A 28 2.36 -45.86 -31.62
CA ALA A 28 2.41 -45.37 -30.25
C ALA A 28 2.17 -43.86 -30.19
N VAL A 29 1.30 -43.42 -29.27
CA VAL A 29 0.88 -42.01 -29.12
C VAL A 29 2.01 -41.09 -28.61
N ASP A 30 2.92 -41.63 -27.78
CA ASP A 30 3.92 -40.84 -27.03
C ASP A 30 5.29 -40.75 -27.73
N LYS A 31 5.33 -40.92 -29.05
CA LYS A 31 6.58 -40.89 -29.83
C LYS A 31 7.04 -39.43 -30.03
N ALA A 32 8.34 -39.17 -29.82
CA ALA A 32 8.92 -37.84 -29.98
C ALA A 32 8.88 -37.32 -31.44
N SER A 33 8.89 -38.22 -32.43
CA SER A 33 8.73 -37.89 -33.85
C SER A 33 8.24 -39.11 -34.66
N TYR A 34 7.45 -38.83 -35.71
CA TYR A 34 6.92 -39.84 -36.63
C TYR A 34 7.64 -39.80 -37.98
N THR A 35 7.88 -40.97 -38.57
CA THR A 35 8.53 -41.11 -39.88
C THR A 35 7.59 -40.70 -41.01
N ALA A 36 8.12 -40.56 -42.23
CA ALA A 36 7.31 -40.24 -43.40
C ALA A 36 6.30 -41.36 -43.70
N GLU A 37 6.70 -42.61 -43.50
CA GLU A 37 5.86 -43.80 -43.68
C GLU A 37 4.71 -43.81 -42.67
N GLU A 38 4.98 -43.57 -41.37
CA GLU A 38 3.94 -43.51 -40.34
C GLU A 38 2.91 -42.39 -40.61
N LYS A 39 3.38 -41.25 -41.13
CA LYS A 39 2.50 -40.15 -41.55
C LYS A 39 1.64 -40.53 -42.76
N GLN A 40 2.24 -41.25 -43.71
CA GLN A 40 1.55 -41.73 -44.90
C GLN A 40 0.42 -42.70 -44.54
N VAL A 41 0.63 -43.60 -43.57
CA VAL A 41 -0.40 -44.54 -43.08
C VAL A 41 -1.62 -43.79 -42.56
N VAL A 42 -1.43 -42.77 -41.71
CA VAL A 42 -2.56 -42.00 -41.15
C VAL A 42 -3.27 -41.20 -42.24
N LEU A 43 -2.52 -40.59 -43.17
CA LEU A 43 -3.10 -39.87 -44.31
C LEU A 43 -3.91 -40.80 -45.22
N GLU A 44 -3.40 -42.01 -45.47
CA GLU A 44 -4.07 -43.00 -46.28
C GLU A 44 -5.40 -43.43 -45.68
N VAL A 45 -5.48 -43.62 -44.35
CA VAL A 45 -6.74 -43.91 -43.65
C VAL A 45 -7.74 -42.78 -43.82
N LEU A 46 -7.31 -41.52 -43.64
CA LEU A 46 -8.19 -40.35 -43.73
C LEU A 46 -8.69 -40.12 -45.17
N PHE A 47 -7.80 -40.17 -46.16
CA PHE A 47 -8.19 -39.99 -47.56
C PHE A 47 -9.01 -41.16 -48.09
N THR A 48 -8.74 -42.39 -47.67
CA THR A 48 -9.56 -43.55 -48.06
C THR A 48 -10.97 -43.41 -47.47
N ARG A 49 -11.11 -42.88 -46.25
CA ARG A 49 -12.42 -42.58 -45.66
C ARG A 49 -13.20 -41.55 -46.48
N ASP A 50 -12.55 -40.49 -46.95
CA ASP A 50 -13.21 -39.49 -47.79
C ASP A 50 -13.55 -40.02 -49.18
N ALA A 51 -12.68 -40.84 -49.77
CA ALA A 51 -12.97 -41.52 -51.04
C ALA A 51 -14.19 -42.44 -50.93
N ILE A 52 -14.37 -43.12 -49.79
CA ILE A 52 -15.58 -43.92 -49.53
C ILE A 52 -16.81 -43.01 -49.42
N HIS A 53 -16.70 -41.86 -48.74
CA HIS A 53 -17.80 -40.90 -48.60
C HIS A 53 -18.21 -40.29 -49.95
N GLU A 54 -17.25 -39.96 -50.81
CA GLU A 54 -17.52 -39.47 -52.16
C GLU A 54 -18.14 -40.57 -53.03
N ALA A 55 -17.64 -41.80 -52.94
CA ALA A 55 -18.24 -42.91 -53.66
C ALA A 55 -19.71 -43.13 -53.24
N TYR A 56 -20.04 -42.93 -51.96
CA TYR A 56 -21.40 -43.05 -51.43
C TYR A 56 -22.36 -42.03 -52.03
N SER A 57 -21.92 -40.79 -52.27
CA SER A 57 -22.78 -39.74 -52.81
C SER A 57 -23.13 -39.95 -54.30
N ALA A 58 -22.42 -40.84 -54.99
CA ALA A 58 -22.58 -41.13 -56.42
C ALA A 58 -23.52 -42.31 -56.76
N PHE A 59 -24.10 -42.97 -55.76
CA PHE A 59 -25.03 -44.09 -55.97
C PHE A 59 -26.47 -43.63 -56.23
N ASP A 60 -27.22 -44.42 -57.01
CA ASP A 60 -28.67 -44.24 -57.14
C ASP A 60 -29.39 -44.86 -55.94
N VAL A 61 -30.13 -44.03 -55.21
CA VAL A 61 -30.87 -44.41 -54.00
C VAL A 61 -32.06 -45.34 -54.32
N ASN A 62 -32.45 -45.46 -55.58
CA ASN A 62 -33.58 -46.29 -56.01
C ASN A 62 -33.19 -47.72 -56.42
N ASP A 63 -31.89 -48.08 -56.38
CA ASP A 63 -31.42 -49.43 -56.67
C ASP A 63 -31.42 -50.30 -55.40
N GLU A 64 -32.13 -51.44 -55.46
CA GLU A 64 -32.33 -52.34 -54.31
C GLU A 64 -31.03 -53.05 -53.86
N GLU A 65 -30.15 -53.38 -54.81
CA GLU A 65 -28.87 -54.04 -54.54
C GLU A 65 -27.88 -53.06 -53.88
N ALA A 66 -27.83 -51.83 -54.40
CA ALA A 66 -27.07 -50.73 -53.81
C ALA A 66 -27.57 -50.43 -52.40
N ALA A 67 -28.88 -50.27 -52.19
CA ALA A 67 -29.47 -49.97 -50.88
C ALA A 67 -29.14 -51.04 -49.82
N ALA A 68 -29.25 -52.32 -50.18
CA ALA A 68 -28.91 -53.42 -49.28
C ALA A 68 -27.41 -53.46 -48.92
N TRP A 69 -26.54 -53.10 -49.87
CA TRP A 69 -25.10 -52.98 -49.62
C TRP A 69 -24.77 -51.78 -48.72
N PHE A 70 -25.42 -50.63 -48.93
CA PHE A 70 -25.26 -49.41 -48.10
C PHE A 70 -25.54 -49.65 -46.63
N ILE A 71 -26.62 -50.34 -46.30
CA ILE A 71 -26.99 -50.62 -44.89
C ILE A 71 -25.86 -51.37 -44.17
N ARG A 72 -25.20 -52.32 -44.84
CA ARG A 72 -24.07 -53.06 -44.26
C ARG A 72 -22.82 -52.21 -44.13
N ALA A 73 -22.60 -51.32 -45.08
CA ALA A 73 -21.39 -50.52 -45.18
C ALA A 73 -21.42 -49.25 -44.28
N ASP A 74 -22.61 -48.68 -44.05
CA ASP A 74 -22.86 -47.57 -43.10
C ASP A 74 -22.42 -47.91 -41.66
N GLY A 75 -22.69 -49.13 -41.20
CA GLY A 75 -22.25 -49.61 -39.89
C GLY A 75 -20.72 -49.61 -39.74
N ARG A 76 -19.99 -49.97 -40.82
CA ARG A 76 -18.52 -50.00 -40.84
C ARG A 76 -17.94 -48.59 -40.77
N ILE A 77 -18.43 -47.65 -41.59
CA ILE A 77 -17.98 -46.25 -41.54
C ILE A 77 -18.29 -45.61 -40.19
N LYS A 78 -19.48 -45.81 -39.63
CA LYS A 78 -19.82 -45.29 -38.30
C LYS A 78 -18.91 -45.85 -37.19
N SER A 79 -18.44 -47.09 -37.32
CA SER A 79 -17.47 -47.65 -36.37
C SER A 79 -16.08 -47.02 -36.53
N LEU A 80 -15.63 -46.80 -37.77
CA LEU A 80 -14.39 -46.11 -38.08
C LEU A 80 -14.41 -44.67 -37.59
N ASP A 81 -15.43 -43.89 -37.95
CA ASP A 81 -15.56 -42.49 -37.58
C ASP A 81 -15.54 -42.34 -36.04
N ARG A 82 -16.18 -43.27 -35.30
CA ARG A 82 -16.09 -43.34 -33.83
C ARG A 82 -14.67 -43.63 -33.34
N TRP A 83 -13.97 -44.56 -33.99
CA TRP A 83 -12.59 -44.90 -33.63
C TRP A 83 -11.64 -43.73 -33.88
N LEU A 84 -11.74 -43.07 -35.04
CA LEU A 84 -10.93 -41.89 -35.38
C LEU A 84 -11.16 -40.75 -34.39
N ARG A 85 -12.42 -40.48 -34.02
CA ARG A 85 -12.75 -39.49 -32.96
C ARG A 85 -12.10 -39.83 -31.62
N LYS A 86 -12.19 -41.08 -31.20
CA LYS A 86 -11.59 -41.55 -29.93
C LYS A 86 -10.06 -41.44 -29.95
N ASN A 87 -9.43 -41.48 -31.12
CA ASN A 87 -7.98 -41.43 -31.29
C ASN A 87 -7.50 -40.12 -31.91
N ALA A 88 -8.26 -39.03 -31.78
CA ALA A 88 -7.92 -37.71 -32.33
C ALA A 88 -6.52 -37.23 -31.89
N ASN A 89 -6.09 -37.57 -30.67
CA ASN A 89 -4.75 -37.23 -30.16
C ASN A 89 -3.63 -37.84 -31.03
N LEU A 90 -3.75 -39.11 -31.41
CA LEU A 90 -2.79 -39.80 -32.27
C LEU A 90 -2.74 -39.14 -33.66
N VAL A 91 -3.90 -38.89 -34.26
CA VAL A 91 -4.01 -38.27 -35.59
C VAL A 91 -3.36 -36.88 -35.59
N ASN A 92 -3.68 -36.06 -34.59
CA ASN A 92 -3.14 -34.71 -34.43
C ASN A 92 -1.61 -34.73 -34.20
N ALA A 93 -1.10 -35.67 -33.40
CA ALA A 93 0.33 -35.81 -33.14
C ALA A 93 1.13 -36.20 -34.39
N VAL A 94 0.57 -37.06 -35.26
CA VAL A 94 1.25 -37.58 -36.44
C VAL A 94 1.27 -36.55 -37.59
N ILE A 95 0.12 -35.99 -37.95
CA ILE A 95 -0.05 -35.16 -39.16
C ILE A 95 0.05 -33.65 -38.87
N GLN A 96 -0.15 -33.23 -37.61
CA GLN A 96 -0.29 -31.82 -37.23
C GLN A 96 -1.44 -31.14 -37.99
N LEU A 97 -2.65 -31.70 -37.86
CA LEU A 97 -3.86 -31.28 -38.60
C LEU A 97 -4.12 -29.77 -38.55
N ASP A 98 -3.79 -29.09 -37.45
CA ASP A 98 -3.98 -27.64 -37.34
C ASP A 98 -3.21 -26.84 -38.40
N ARG A 99 -1.95 -27.23 -38.68
CA ARG A 99 -1.14 -26.59 -39.74
C ARG A 99 -1.71 -26.84 -41.13
N TRP A 100 -2.22 -28.05 -41.36
CA TRP A 100 -2.81 -28.42 -42.65
C TRP A 100 -4.15 -27.72 -42.87
N ARG A 101 -4.96 -27.57 -41.81
CA ARG A 101 -6.23 -26.83 -41.86
C ARG A 101 -6.01 -25.37 -42.27
N GLU A 102 -4.98 -24.71 -41.73
CA GLU A 102 -4.61 -23.34 -42.09
C GLU A 102 -4.16 -23.21 -43.57
N GLN A 103 -3.48 -24.23 -44.10
CA GLN A 103 -2.95 -24.20 -45.47
C GLN A 103 -3.99 -24.60 -46.53
N CYS A 104 -4.84 -25.58 -46.23
CA CYS A 104 -5.77 -26.18 -47.18
C CYS A 104 -7.16 -25.53 -47.16
N GLY A 105 -7.56 -24.88 -46.06
CA GLY A 105 -8.87 -24.23 -45.94
C GLY A 105 -10.08 -25.13 -46.24
N PRO A 106 -10.22 -26.29 -45.58
CA PRO A 106 -11.28 -27.27 -45.87
C PRO A 106 -12.69 -26.74 -45.54
N GLU A 107 -13.71 -27.32 -46.19
CA GLU A 107 -15.12 -27.00 -45.96
C GLU A 107 -15.60 -27.44 -44.56
N THR A 108 -16.62 -26.75 -44.03
CA THR A 108 -17.07 -26.91 -42.62
C THR A 108 -17.72 -28.27 -42.30
N ASP A 109 -18.13 -29.03 -43.32
CA ASP A 109 -18.77 -30.33 -43.21
C ASP A 109 -17.75 -31.50 -43.18
N ALA A 110 -16.49 -31.24 -43.50
CA ALA A 110 -15.40 -32.22 -43.47
C ALA A 110 -14.90 -32.46 -42.03
N TRP A 111 -15.72 -33.15 -41.23
CA TRP A 111 -15.62 -33.19 -39.76
C TRP A 111 -14.25 -33.62 -39.20
N TRP A 112 -13.49 -34.49 -39.87
CA TRP A 112 -12.22 -34.97 -39.34
C TRP A 112 -11.11 -33.92 -39.41
N TRP A 113 -11.23 -32.95 -40.32
CA TRP A 113 -10.35 -31.78 -40.35
C TRP A 113 -10.43 -30.98 -39.06
N HIS A 114 -11.54 -31.07 -38.32
CA HIS A 114 -11.85 -30.30 -37.11
C HIS A 114 -11.72 -31.12 -35.81
N MET A 115 -11.03 -32.26 -35.82
CA MET A 115 -10.77 -33.03 -34.59
C MET A 115 -9.87 -32.26 -33.62
N THR A 116 -10.38 -31.93 -32.43
CA THR A 116 -9.56 -31.37 -31.34
C THR A 116 -9.05 -32.49 -30.42
N PRO A 117 -7.82 -32.38 -29.87
CA PRO A 117 -7.33 -33.33 -28.87
C PRO A 117 -8.25 -33.39 -27.63
N ASP A 118 -8.35 -34.55 -26.98
CA ASP A 118 -8.97 -34.68 -25.66
C ASP A 118 -8.07 -33.98 -24.63
N MET A 119 -8.36 -32.71 -24.35
CA MET A 119 -7.71 -31.93 -23.30
C MET A 119 -8.11 -32.46 -21.92
N SER A 120 -7.14 -32.54 -21.00
CA SER A 120 -7.45 -32.80 -19.58
C SER A 120 -8.45 -31.76 -19.06
N PRO A 121 -9.37 -32.12 -18.15
CA PRO A 121 -10.28 -31.15 -17.53
C PRO A 121 -9.57 -29.97 -16.85
N TRP A 122 -8.31 -30.16 -16.44
CA TRP A 122 -7.46 -29.13 -15.83
C TRP A 122 -6.96 -28.12 -16.87
N ASP A 123 -6.42 -28.60 -18.00
CA ASP A 123 -5.91 -27.79 -19.11
C ASP A 123 -6.99 -26.88 -19.72
N ARG A 124 -8.27 -27.26 -19.62
CA ARG A 124 -9.42 -26.43 -20.04
C ARG A 124 -9.46 -25.07 -19.33
N TYR A 125 -8.94 -25.00 -18.10
CA TYR A 125 -8.94 -23.79 -17.28
C TYR A 125 -7.58 -23.08 -17.21
N ASP A 126 -6.57 -23.51 -17.97
CA ASP A 126 -5.25 -22.87 -18.00
C ASP A 126 -5.32 -21.38 -18.29
N TRP A 127 -6.24 -20.96 -19.17
CA TRP A 127 -6.44 -19.54 -19.48
C TRP A 127 -6.83 -18.72 -18.24
N VAL A 128 -7.60 -19.31 -17.30
CA VAL A 128 -7.99 -18.66 -16.04
C VAL A 128 -6.79 -18.52 -15.13
N TRP A 129 -6.03 -19.59 -14.91
CA TRP A 129 -4.85 -19.58 -14.05
C TRP A 129 -3.77 -18.63 -14.58
N ASN A 130 -3.56 -18.62 -15.89
CA ASN A 130 -2.65 -17.69 -16.53
C ASN A 130 -3.14 -16.25 -16.35
N PHE A 131 -4.43 -15.96 -16.55
CA PHE A 131 -4.99 -14.63 -16.31
C PHE A 131 -4.82 -14.17 -14.84
N LEU A 132 -5.13 -15.03 -13.88
CA LEU A 132 -4.95 -14.74 -12.45
C LEU A 132 -3.48 -14.51 -12.10
N THR A 133 -2.57 -15.30 -12.68
CA THR A 133 -1.11 -15.10 -12.53
C THR A 133 -0.69 -13.73 -13.01
N MET A 134 -1.20 -13.26 -14.16
CA MET A 134 -0.89 -11.92 -14.68
C MET A 134 -1.34 -10.82 -13.71
N LEU A 135 -2.54 -10.94 -13.14
CA LEU A 135 -3.03 -9.99 -12.15
C LEU A 135 -2.16 -9.96 -10.89
N VAL A 136 -1.79 -11.13 -10.36
CA VAL A 136 -0.95 -11.26 -9.16
C VAL A 136 0.44 -10.69 -9.39
N ILE A 137 1.07 -10.99 -10.52
CA ILE A 137 2.38 -10.43 -10.88
C ILE A 137 2.28 -8.91 -11.07
N GLY A 138 1.21 -8.41 -11.69
CA GLY A 138 0.98 -6.98 -11.84
C GLY A 138 0.88 -6.24 -10.51
N LEU A 139 0.12 -6.79 -9.55
CA LEU A 139 0.03 -6.27 -8.18
C LEU A 139 1.39 -6.31 -7.47
N GLY A 140 2.12 -7.43 -7.60
CA GLY A 140 3.46 -7.59 -7.01
C GLY A 140 4.46 -6.58 -7.57
N ALA A 141 4.44 -6.35 -8.88
CA ALA A 141 5.30 -5.37 -9.54
C ALA A 141 5.04 -3.94 -9.05
N SER A 142 3.78 -3.58 -8.80
CA SER A 142 3.43 -2.28 -8.22
C SER A 142 4.09 -2.09 -6.85
N HIS A 143 4.02 -3.08 -5.96
CA HIS A 143 4.68 -2.99 -4.65
C HIS A 143 6.22 -2.96 -4.75
N VAL A 144 6.81 -3.69 -5.71
CA VAL A 144 8.26 -3.64 -5.94
C VAL A 144 8.71 -2.23 -6.32
N VAL A 145 7.96 -1.53 -7.19
CA VAL A 145 8.25 -0.13 -7.55
C VAL A 145 8.25 0.76 -6.31
N THR A 146 7.26 0.60 -5.43
CA THR A 146 7.17 1.35 -4.17
C THR A 146 8.38 1.09 -3.26
N ILE A 147 8.77 -0.17 -3.08
CA ILE A 147 9.95 -0.53 -2.27
C ILE A 147 11.22 0.09 -2.87
N VAL A 148 11.38 0.04 -4.18
CA VAL A 148 12.54 0.63 -4.87
C VAL A 148 12.60 2.14 -4.71
N LYS A 149 11.45 2.84 -4.80
CA LYS A 149 11.37 4.28 -4.53
C LYS A 149 11.80 4.60 -3.11
N ALA A 150 11.25 3.89 -2.12
CA ALA A 150 11.64 4.05 -0.72
C ALA A 150 13.16 3.88 -0.54
N LEU A 151 13.76 2.81 -1.08
CA LEU A 151 15.20 2.60 -0.96
C LEU A 151 16.06 3.69 -1.62
N SER A 152 15.51 4.36 -2.64
CA SER A 152 16.19 5.45 -3.35
C SER A 152 16.20 6.78 -2.59
N VAL A 153 15.33 6.94 -1.59
CA VAL A 153 15.29 8.15 -0.77
C VAL A 153 16.59 8.28 0.03
N GLY A 154 17.25 9.44 -0.09
CA GLY A 154 18.49 9.77 0.62
C GLY A 154 19.76 9.12 0.05
N ASP A 155 19.66 8.29 -0.99
CA ASP A 155 20.82 7.66 -1.65
C ASP A 155 20.81 7.90 -3.17
N VAL A 156 21.67 8.80 -3.61
CA VAL A 156 21.81 9.20 -5.02
C VAL A 156 22.30 8.04 -5.90
N THR A 157 23.07 7.11 -5.35
CA THR A 157 23.62 5.95 -6.07
C THR A 157 22.52 4.94 -6.38
N VAL A 158 21.68 4.67 -5.37
CA VAL A 158 20.51 3.80 -5.52
C VAL A 158 19.49 4.47 -6.46
N ALA A 159 19.21 5.76 -6.28
CA ALA A 159 18.30 6.51 -7.14
C ALA A 159 18.73 6.54 -8.62
N SER A 160 20.02 6.68 -8.92
CA SER A 160 20.53 6.64 -10.31
C SER A 160 20.50 5.23 -10.91
N THR A 161 20.77 4.21 -10.10
CA THR A 161 20.70 2.80 -10.54
C THR A 161 19.25 2.40 -10.87
N PHE A 162 18.28 2.84 -10.08
CA PHE A 162 16.88 2.47 -10.25
C PHE A 162 16.05 3.45 -11.09
N SER A 163 16.45 4.71 -11.24
CA SER A 163 15.80 5.64 -12.19
C SER A 163 15.92 5.12 -13.62
N THR A 164 17.02 4.45 -13.95
CA THR A 164 17.23 3.76 -15.24
C THR A 164 16.25 2.60 -15.43
N ILE A 165 15.96 1.84 -14.36
CA ILE A 165 15.00 0.73 -14.38
C ILE A 165 13.55 1.25 -14.44
N ALA A 166 13.23 2.36 -13.77
CA ALA A 166 11.91 2.97 -13.81
C ALA A 166 11.58 3.66 -15.15
N GLN A 167 12.56 4.33 -15.77
CA GLN A 167 12.37 5.11 -17.01
C GLN A 167 12.36 4.25 -18.29
N VAL A 168 13.06 3.10 -18.30
CA VAL A 168 13.21 2.26 -19.50
C VAL A 168 12.18 1.11 -19.59
N GLY A 169 11.26 1.03 -18.62
CA GLY A 169 10.23 0.00 -18.61
C GLY A 169 10.57 -1.18 -17.71
N GLY A 170 10.92 -0.94 -16.45
CA GLY A 170 11.05 -2.01 -15.45
C GLY A 170 9.77 -2.83 -15.26
N LEU A 171 8.59 -2.18 -15.36
CA LEU A 171 7.31 -2.90 -15.46
C LEU A 171 7.21 -3.68 -16.78
N ALA A 172 7.72 -3.13 -17.88
CA ALA A 172 7.73 -3.79 -19.19
C ALA A 172 8.69 -4.98 -19.21
N ALA A 173 9.87 -4.93 -18.59
CA ALA A 173 10.80 -6.06 -18.53
C ALA A 173 10.29 -7.18 -17.62
N ILE A 174 9.68 -6.85 -16.47
CA ILE A 174 9.09 -7.83 -15.54
C ILE A 174 7.80 -8.43 -16.12
N SER A 175 6.97 -7.63 -16.79
CA SER A 175 5.79 -8.16 -17.48
C SER A 175 6.18 -8.93 -18.75
N GLN A 176 7.00 -8.38 -19.64
CA GLN A 176 7.39 -9.02 -20.92
C GLN A 176 8.26 -10.27 -20.73
N GLY A 177 9.09 -10.35 -19.69
CA GLY A 177 9.99 -11.48 -19.47
C GLY A 177 9.28 -12.81 -19.17
N THR A 178 8.10 -12.77 -18.54
CA THR A 178 7.28 -13.96 -18.23
C THR A 178 6.05 -14.08 -19.13
N LEU A 179 5.55 -12.98 -19.72
CA LEU A 179 4.35 -12.95 -20.58
C LEU A 179 4.63 -13.27 -22.05
N THR A 180 5.88 -13.13 -22.51
CA THR A 180 6.25 -13.50 -23.89
C THR A 180 6.28 -15.01 -24.08
N ALA A 181 6.11 -15.48 -25.32
CA ALA A 181 6.22 -16.89 -25.66
C ALA A 181 7.57 -17.49 -25.19
N SER A 182 8.65 -16.71 -25.31
CA SER A 182 10.00 -17.10 -24.84
C SER A 182 10.11 -17.20 -23.31
N GLY A 183 9.38 -16.35 -22.57
CA GLY A 183 9.30 -16.44 -21.11
C GLY A 183 8.60 -17.71 -20.63
N ARG A 184 7.46 -18.03 -21.26
CA ARG A 184 6.68 -19.24 -20.96
C ARG A 184 7.48 -20.51 -21.23
N GLU A 185 8.16 -20.59 -22.37
CA GLU A 185 9.01 -21.75 -22.73
C GLU A 185 10.12 -22.02 -21.72
N LYS A 186 10.75 -20.97 -21.16
CA LYS A 186 11.74 -21.13 -20.10
C LYS A 186 11.12 -21.66 -18.80
N VAL A 187 9.96 -21.13 -18.42
CA VAL A 187 9.25 -21.58 -17.22
C VAL A 187 8.81 -23.03 -17.36
N THR A 188 8.25 -23.44 -18.49
CA THR A 188 7.86 -24.84 -18.74
C THR A 188 9.07 -25.77 -18.70
N THR A 189 10.19 -25.40 -19.32
CA THR A 189 11.45 -26.17 -19.27
C THR A 189 11.93 -26.39 -17.83
N ILE A 190 11.85 -25.35 -16.98
CA ILE A 190 12.23 -25.45 -15.56
C ILE A 190 11.26 -26.36 -14.81
N LEU A 191 9.95 -26.22 -15.01
CA LEU A 191 8.95 -27.06 -14.35
C LEU A 191 9.07 -28.54 -14.76
N GLU A 192 9.38 -28.81 -16.03
CA GLU A 192 9.68 -30.16 -16.54
C GLU A 192 10.95 -30.73 -15.89
N SER A 193 11.99 -29.91 -15.72
CA SER A 193 13.21 -30.33 -15.01
C SER A 193 12.94 -30.69 -13.54
N LEU A 194 11.92 -30.06 -12.93
CA LEU A 194 11.42 -30.34 -11.59
C LEU A 194 10.37 -31.48 -11.55
N LYS A 195 10.12 -32.14 -12.69
CA LYS A 195 9.16 -33.24 -12.86
C LYS A 195 7.71 -32.85 -12.52
N VAL A 196 7.34 -31.58 -12.71
CA VAL A 196 5.96 -31.12 -12.57
C VAL A 196 5.15 -31.60 -13.78
N PRO A 197 4.06 -32.36 -13.59
CA PRO A 197 3.21 -32.80 -14.71
C PRO A 197 2.68 -31.60 -15.50
N THR A 198 2.69 -31.71 -16.83
CA THR A 198 2.26 -30.64 -17.75
C THR A 198 0.88 -30.08 -17.40
N ARG A 199 -0.06 -30.96 -17.03
CA ARG A 199 -1.44 -30.62 -16.60
C ARG A 199 -1.58 -29.75 -15.35
N PHE A 200 -0.51 -29.48 -14.61
CA PHE A 200 -0.54 -28.69 -13.38
C PHE A 200 0.39 -27.47 -13.42
N GLN A 201 1.03 -27.21 -14.56
CA GLN A 201 2.06 -26.18 -14.66
C GLN A 201 1.47 -24.78 -14.40
N SER A 202 0.30 -24.46 -14.96
CA SER A 202 -0.36 -23.16 -14.77
C SER A 202 -0.79 -22.93 -13.31
N GLU A 203 -1.28 -23.94 -12.61
CA GLU A 203 -1.62 -23.88 -11.19
C GLU A 203 -0.38 -23.65 -10.33
N VAL A 204 0.71 -24.39 -10.60
CA VAL A 204 1.97 -24.24 -9.85
C VAL A 204 2.55 -22.84 -10.05
N VAL A 205 2.56 -22.32 -11.27
CA VAL A 205 3.02 -20.94 -11.55
C VAL A 205 2.17 -19.92 -10.80
N PHE A 206 0.85 -20.09 -10.79
CA PHE A 206 -0.03 -19.22 -10.03
C PHE A 206 0.30 -19.23 -8.53
N VAL A 207 0.49 -20.41 -7.94
CA VAL A 207 0.86 -20.55 -6.52
C VAL A 207 2.20 -19.86 -6.23
N LEU A 208 3.20 -20.03 -7.09
CA LEU A 208 4.50 -19.35 -6.96
C LEU A 208 4.35 -17.82 -7.04
N ALA A 209 3.52 -17.32 -7.95
CA ALA A 209 3.23 -15.89 -8.06
C ALA A 209 2.56 -15.34 -6.80
N VAL A 210 1.63 -16.09 -6.19
CA VAL A 210 0.99 -15.71 -4.92
C VAL A 210 2.01 -15.70 -3.78
N ILE A 211 2.89 -16.70 -3.68
CA ILE A 211 3.97 -16.74 -2.68
C ILE A 211 4.87 -15.51 -2.83
N LEU A 212 5.24 -15.16 -4.07
CA LEU A 212 6.05 -13.98 -4.35
C LEU A 212 5.33 -12.69 -3.93
N LEU A 213 4.05 -12.53 -4.28
CA LEU A 213 3.24 -11.37 -3.88
C LEU A 213 3.19 -11.24 -2.35
N VAL A 214 2.90 -12.32 -1.64
CA VAL A 214 2.89 -12.33 -0.17
C VAL A 214 4.26 -11.96 0.39
N GLY A 215 5.36 -12.46 -0.19
CA GLY A 215 6.71 -12.10 0.20
C GLY A 215 7.00 -10.60 0.03
N VAL A 216 6.58 -10.01 -1.10
CA VAL A 216 6.73 -8.58 -1.39
C VAL A 216 5.88 -7.73 -0.43
N MET A 217 4.62 -8.09 -0.20
CA MET A 217 3.74 -7.40 0.74
C MET A 217 4.26 -7.46 2.19
N SER A 218 4.78 -8.63 2.59
CA SER A 218 5.39 -8.82 3.91
C SER A 218 6.64 -7.96 4.07
N THR A 219 7.47 -7.91 3.02
CA THR A 219 8.68 -7.05 2.99
C THR A 219 8.31 -5.58 3.11
N SER A 220 7.32 -5.11 2.34
CA SER A 220 6.84 -3.73 2.39
C SER A 220 6.33 -3.36 3.80
N SER A 221 5.54 -4.23 4.43
CA SER A 221 5.03 -4.04 5.78
C SER A 221 6.14 -4.01 6.83
N TYR A 222 7.11 -4.91 6.71
CA TYR A 222 8.29 -4.95 7.58
C TYR A 222 9.12 -3.66 7.46
N LEU A 223 9.42 -3.23 6.23
CA LEU A 223 10.18 -2.01 5.98
C LEU A 223 9.46 -0.76 6.50
N LYS A 224 8.13 -0.69 6.37
CA LYS A 224 7.32 0.41 6.93
C LYS A 224 7.57 0.58 8.43
N ASN A 225 7.40 -0.50 9.19
CA ASN A 225 7.60 -0.48 10.65
C ASN A 225 9.06 -0.19 11.01
N HIS A 226 10.00 -0.79 10.27
CA HIS A 226 11.42 -0.54 10.46
C HIS A 226 11.77 0.95 10.28
N TYR A 227 11.22 1.60 9.26
CA TYR A 227 11.46 3.02 9.00
C TYR A 227 10.78 3.94 10.01
N ASP A 228 9.57 3.62 10.50
CA ASP A 228 8.95 4.36 11.60
C ASP A 228 9.81 4.30 12.88
N GLU A 229 10.24 3.09 13.28
CA GLU A 229 11.09 2.92 14.46
C GLU A 229 12.46 3.59 14.31
N ALA A 230 13.08 3.46 13.13
CA ALA A 230 14.35 4.11 12.84
C ALA A 230 14.23 5.64 12.88
N GLY A 231 13.15 6.18 12.30
CA GLY A 231 12.85 7.62 12.31
C GLY A 231 12.65 8.15 13.72
N ARG A 232 11.80 7.50 14.53
CA ARG A 232 11.57 7.87 15.94
C ARG A 232 12.86 7.81 16.77
N ARG A 233 13.68 6.78 16.55
CA ARG A 233 14.98 6.64 17.25
C ARG A 233 15.94 7.75 16.87
N ALA A 234 16.09 8.05 15.57
CA ALA A 234 16.94 9.13 15.08
C ALA A 234 16.46 10.49 15.58
N TYR A 235 15.16 10.75 15.52
CA TYR A 235 14.55 11.97 16.07
C TYR A 235 14.85 12.09 17.57
N GLY A 236 14.65 11.02 18.33
CA GLY A 236 14.98 10.95 19.76
C GLY A 236 16.43 11.33 20.08
N GLN A 237 17.37 11.00 19.19
CA GLN A 237 18.79 11.31 19.31
C GLN A 237 19.18 12.71 18.79
N GLY A 238 18.24 13.46 18.24
CA GLY A 238 18.48 14.75 17.60
C GLY A 238 19.09 14.66 16.20
N ASP A 239 19.15 13.46 15.63
CA ASP A 239 19.61 13.23 14.26
C ASP A 239 18.47 13.45 13.27
N LEU A 240 18.13 14.72 13.08
CA LEU A 240 16.97 15.14 12.28
C LEU A 240 17.06 14.70 10.81
N ASN A 241 18.28 14.65 10.24
CA ASN A 241 18.48 14.25 8.85
C ASN A 241 18.16 12.76 8.62
N ASN A 242 18.63 11.89 9.54
CA ASN A 242 18.29 10.47 9.47
C ASN A 242 16.83 10.21 9.83
N ALA A 243 16.26 11.00 10.74
CA ALA A 243 14.83 10.93 11.06
C ALA A 243 13.96 11.26 9.84
N GLU A 244 14.23 12.39 9.19
CA GLU A 244 13.56 12.84 7.97
C GLU A 244 13.67 11.79 6.87
N THR A 245 14.88 11.30 6.60
CA THR A 245 15.12 10.25 5.59
C THR A 245 14.30 9.00 5.88
N ALA A 246 14.29 8.52 7.14
CA ALA A 246 13.54 7.33 7.51
C ALA A 246 12.03 7.53 7.35
N PHE A 247 11.47 8.65 7.81
CA PHE A 247 10.04 8.91 7.65
C PHE A 247 9.63 9.12 6.19
N MET A 248 10.45 9.77 5.36
CA MET A 248 10.19 9.85 3.91
C MET A 248 10.21 8.46 3.25
N ARG A 249 11.11 7.56 3.67
CA ARG A 249 11.10 6.16 3.19
C ARG A 249 9.82 5.42 3.60
N GLY A 250 9.36 5.62 4.83
CA GLY A 250 8.08 5.08 5.30
C GLY A 250 6.89 5.61 4.49
N LEU A 251 6.86 6.91 4.23
CA LEU A 251 5.83 7.57 3.44
C LEU A 251 5.77 7.06 1.99
N GLU A 252 6.92 6.78 1.36
CA GLU A 252 6.93 6.14 0.04
C GLU A 252 6.26 4.76 0.06
N LEU A 253 6.45 3.98 1.12
CA LEU A 253 5.84 2.64 1.26
C LEU A 253 4.33 2.69 1.51
N ASP A 254 3.86 3.71 2.24
CA ASP A 254 2.45 3.87 2.58
C ASP A 254 2.04 5.36 2.53
N PRO A 255 1.72 5.90 1.33
CA PRO A 255 1.40 7.32 1.15
C PRO A 255 0.10 7.78 1.82
N GLN A 256 -0.70 6.86 2.37
CA GLN A 256 -1.96 7.19 3.07
C GLN A 256 -1.79 7.19 4.60
N GLU A 257 -0.64 6.74 5.10
CA GLU A 257 -0.35 6.69 6.53
C GLU A 257 0.02 8.09 7.06
N ALA A 258 -0.95 8.71 7.74
CA ALA A 258 -0.81 10.07 8.27
C ALA A 258 0.28 10.21 9.34
N SER A 259 0.71 9.12 9.97
CA SER A 259 1.74 9.17 11.01
C SER A 259 3.08 9.66 10.47
N PHE A 260 3.47 9.27 9.25
CA PHE A 260 4.74 9.72 8.65
C PHE A 260 4.73 11.21 8.34
N ASP A 261 3.65 11.71 7.75
CA ASP A 261 3.46 13.14 7.53
C ASP A 261 3.49 13.92 8.84
N SER A 262 2.84 13.41 9.88
CA SER A 262 2.86 14.06 11.20
C SER A 262 4.27 14.18 11.78
N GLU A 263 5.10 13.14 11.67
CA GLU A 263 6.48 13.21 12.17
C GLU A 263 7.39 14.09 11.29
N LEU A 264 7.24 14.07 9.96
CA LEU A 264 7.93 14.99 9.06
C LEU A 264 7.55 16.46 9.35
N GLY A 265 6.27 16.73 9.56
CA GLY A 265 5.77 18.04 9.95
C GLY A 265 6.40 18.53 11.25
N ARG A 266 6.55 17.64 12.24
CA ARG A 266 7.22 17.96 13.51
C ARG A 266 8.70 18.26 13.34
N ILE A 267 9.40 17.50 12.49
CA ILE A 267 10.80 17.78 12.15
C ILE A 267 10.92 19.17 11.54
N TYR A 268 10.15 19.49 10.51
CA TYR A 268 10.22 20.80 9.86
C TYR A 268 9.81 21.95 10.79
N GLU A 269 8.79 21.75 11.64
CA GLU A 269 8.38 22.74 12.63
C GLU A 269 9.48 23.01 13.67
N SER A 270 10.19 21.96 14.12
CA SER A 270 11.29 22.08 15.09
C SER A 270 12.44 22.95 14.61
N ILE A 271 12.72 22.94 13.30
CA ILE A 271 13.76 23.76 12.66
C ILE A 271 13.22 25.06 12.05
N GLY A 272 11.93 25.37 12.26
CA GLY A 272 11.31 26.62 11.84
C GLY A 272 10.87 26.68 10.37
N MET A 273 10.88 25.56 9.64
CA MET A 273 10.40 25.45 8.27
C MET A 273 8.87 25.33 8.23
N GLN A 274 8.17 26.43 8.55
CA GLN A 274 6.71 26.45 8.74
C GLN A 274 5.91 26.04 7.50
N GLU A 275 6.37 26.39 6.30
CA GLU A 275 5.66 26.05 5.06
C GLU A 275 5.67 24.54 4.84
N SER A 276 6.85 23.90 4.87
CA SER A 276 7.00 22.45 4.76
C SER A 276 6.25 21.70 5.87
N ALA A 277 6.31 22.20 7.11
CA ALA A 277 5.54 21.62 8.22
C ALA A 277 4.03 21.68 7.94
N GLY A 278 3.55 22.80 7.41
CA GLY A 278 2.16 23.00 7.05
C GLY A 278 1.68 22.04 5.96
N ASP A 279 2.51 21.79 4.94
CA ASP A 279 2.18 20.87 3.85
C ASP A 279 1.97 19.44 4.36
N HIS A 280 2.86 18.97 5.26
CA HIS A 280 2.74 17.65 5.86
C HIS A 280 1.55 17.54 6.83
N TYR A 281 1.36 18.50 7.74
CA TYR A 281 0.19 18.48 8.61
C TYR A 281 -1.12 18.55 7.83
N TYR A 282 -1.14 19.24 6.68
CA TYR A 282 -2.29 19.27 5.79
C TYR A 282 -2.61 17.89 5.20
N GLN A 283 -1.61 17.07 4.85
CA GLN A 283 -1.87 15.69 4.44
C GLN A 283 -2.50 14.87 5.58
N GLY A 284 -2.02 15.03 6.82
CA GLY A 284 -2.64 14.41 8.00
C GLY A 284 -4.12 14.80 8.15
N VAL A 285 -4.44 16.09 7.97
CA VAL A 285 -5.84 16.56 7.96
C VAL A 285 -6.66 15.90 6.84
N ARG A 286 -6.11 15.75 5.63
CA ARG A 286 -6.79 15.09 4.51
C ARG A 286 -7.06 13.60 4.77
N ALA A 287 -6.15 12.94 5.49
CA ALA A 287 -6.31 11.56 5.93
C ALA A 287 -7.29 11.42 7.13
N GLY A 288 -7.75 12.54 7.70
CA GLY A 288 -8.68 12.55 8.84
C GLY A 288 -8.01 12.37 10.19
N ASP A 289 -6.68 12.51 10.28
CA ASP A 289 -5.93 12.38 11.52
C ASP A 289 -6.13 13.60 12.45
N LEU A 290 -6.49 13.31 13.71
CA LEU A 290 -6.72 14.34 14.73
C LEU A 290 -5.40 15.00 15.16
N ALA A 291 -4.28 14.28 15.17
CA ALA A 291 -2.99 14.88 15.49
C ALA A 291 -2.58 15.90 14.42
N GLY A 292 -2.76 15.57 13.13
CA GLY A 292 -2.61 16.51 12.02
C GLY A 292 -3.48 17.78 12.16
N ILE A 293 -4.75 17.64 12.55
CA ILE A 293 -5.63 18.80 12.81
C ILE A 293 -5.08 19.67 13.96
N ASN A 294 -4.66 19.05 15.06
CA ASN A 294 -4.08 19.77 16.19
C ASN A 294 -2.80 20.52 15.80
N ASN A 295 -1.88 19.84 15.11
CA ASN A 295 -0.58 20.37 14.74
C ASN A 295 -0.71 21.49 13.69
N LEU A 296 -1.58 21.33 12.69
CA LEU A 296 -1.89 22.41 11.75
C LEU A 296 -2.53 23.60 12.46
N GLY A 297 -3.50 23.35 13.35
CA GLY A 297 -4.12 24.38 14.17
C GLY A 297 -3.09 25.17 15.00
N ARG A 298 -2.16 24.48 15.66
CA ARG A 298 -1.06 25.09 16.42
C ARG A 298 -0.15 25.93 15.52
N LEU A 299 0.30 25.38 14.40
CA LEU A 299 1.19 26.07 13.46
C LEU A 299 0.58 27.39 12.98
N LEU A 300 -0.73 27.38 12.68
CA LEU A 300 -1.49 28.54 12.19
C LEU A 300 -1.61 29.67 13.21
N ILE A 301 -1.40 29.43 14.51
CA ILE A 301 -1.41 30.49 15.54
C ILE A 301 -0.37 31.57 15.22
N ASN A 302 0.80 31.16 14.73
CA ASN A 302 1.93 32.05 14.48
C ASN A 302 2.42 32.08 13.04
N ARG A 303 1.91 31.20 12.17
CA ARG A 303 2.23 31.23 10.74
C ARG A 303 1.71 32.53 10.13
N MET A 304 2.56 33.18 9.35
CA MET A 304 2.19 34.33 8.55
C MET A 304 1.61 33.84 7.22
N ASN A 305 0.42 34.29 6.86
CA ASN A 305 -0.15 33.97 5.57
C ASN A 305 0.75 34.57 4.46
N PRO A 306 1.23 33.77 3.49
CA PRO A 306 2.19 34.25 2.49
C PRO A 306 1.61 35.30 1.55
N ILE A 307 0.28 35.33 1.40
CA ILE A 307 -0.43 36.28 0.54
C ILE A 307 -0.77 37.56 1.31
N THR A 308 -1.43 37.44 2.45
CA THR A 308 -1.91 38.61 3.22
C THR A 308 -0.84 39.21 4.13
N GLN A 309 0.28 38.51 4.34
CA GLN A 309 1.34 38.86 5.29
C GLN A 309 0.83 39.12 6.72
N ALA A 310 -0.31 38.50 7.06
CA ALA A 310 -0.94 38.62 8.37
C ALA A 310 -1.11 37.25 9.01
N ARG A 311 -1.11 37.21 10.35
CA ARG A 311 -1.54 36.04 11.12
C ARG A 311 -3.06 35.97 11.12
N ASP A 312 -3.60 34.76 11.09
CA ASP A 312 -5.04 34.51 11.23
C ASP A 312 -5.30 33.52 12.38
N PRO A 313 -5.27 34.01 13.65
CA PRO A 313 -5.53 33.14 14.80
C PRO A 313 -6.97 32.60 14.82
N ARG A 314 -7.92 33.17 14.07
CA ARG A 314 -9.29 32.64 13.98
C ARG A 314 -9.36 31.38 13.13
N LEU A 315 -8.55 31.31 12.07
CA LEU A 315 -8.40 30.07 11.30
C LEU A 315 -7.82 28.95 12.18
N ALA A 316 -6.80 29.27 12.99
CA ALA A 316 -6.24 28.34 13.98
C ALA A 316 -7.33 27.85 14.96
N GLN A 317 -8.10 28.77 15.55
CA GLN A 317 -9.23 28.42 16.43
C GLN A 317 -10.24 27.49 15.76
N SER A 318 -10.55 27.71 14.49
CA SER A 318 -11.51 26.89 13.74
C SER A 318 -11.06 25.44 13.62
N PHE A 319 -9.79 25.20 13.26
CA PHE A 319 -9.21 23.86 13.24
C PHE A 319 -9.19 23.22 14.63
N LEU A 320 -8.77 23.97 15.65
CA LEU A 320 -8.63 23.47 17.01
C LEU A 320 -9.98 23.14 17.65
N MET A 321 -11.02 23.94 17.42
CA MET A 321 -12.39 23.64 17.88
C MET A 321 -12.98 22.43 17.16
N LEU A 322 -12.76 22.30 15.85
CA LEU A 322 -13.19 21.13 15.09
C LEU A 322 -12.55 19.85 15.62
N GLY A 323 -11.24 19.88 15.85
CA GLY A 323 -10.51 18.74 16.40
C GLY A 323 -10.89 18.42 17.84
N LEU A 324 -11.08 19.45 18.68
CA LEU A 324 -11.53 19.29 20.06
C LEU A 324 -12.90 18.58 20.14
N GLN A 325 -13.86 18.99 19.31
CA GLN A 325 -15.18 18.35 19.24
C GLN A 325 -15.06 16.85 18.92
N ARG A 326 -14.14 16.47 18.03
CA ARG A 326 -13.95 15.08 17.60
C ARG A 326 -13.22 14.25 18.63
N VAL A 327 -12.17 14.79 19.25
CA VAL A 327 -11.39 14.06 20.25
C VAL A 327 -12.20 13.80 21.52
N GLU A 328 -13.05 14.75 21.94
CA GLU A 328 -13.94 14.59 23.11
C GLU A 328 -15.01 13.50 22.89
N ALA A 329 -15.29 13.16 21.63
CA ALA A 329 -16.23 12.10 21.26
C ALA A 329 -15.60 10.70 21.15
N LEU A 330 -14.27 10.57 21.31
CA LEU A 330 -13.60 9.27 21.23
C LEU A 330 -13.88 8.41 22.47
N ASP A 331 -14.08 7.11 22.23
CA ASP A 331 -14.16 6.07 23.25
C ASP A 331 -13.23 4.89 22.86
N PRO A 332 -12.13 4.64 23.59
CA PRO A 332 -11.69 5.34 24.80
C PRO A 332 -11.14 6.75 24.53
N ARG A 333 -11.23 7.60 25.55
CA ARG A 333 -10.71 8.98 25.51
C ARG A 333 -9.21 9.01 25.26
N ASN A 334 -8.76 9.99 24.47
CA ASN A 334 -7.35 10.31 24.27
C ASN A 334 -7.00 11.59 25.03
N LEU A 335 -6.63 11.45 26.32
CA LEU A 335 -6.34 12.57 27.21
C LEU A 335 -5.21 13.47 26.68
N ASN A 336 -4.21 12.89 26.00
CA ASN A 336 -3.08 13.64 25.47
C ASN A 336 -3.51 14.58 24.35
N LEU A 337 -4.31 14.11 23.39
CA LEU A 337 -4.85 14.97 22.34
C LEU A 337 -5.85 15.97 22.90
N GLU A 338 -6.72 15.59 23.84
CA GLU A 338 -7.62 16.52 24.53
C GLU A 338 -6.84 17.66 25.21
N TYR A 339 -5.73 17.33 25.89
CA TYR A 339 -4.82 18.32 26.48
C TYR A 339 -4.27 19.27 25.42
N GLN A 340 -3.69 18.72 24.34
CA GLN A 340 -3.08 19.52 23.27
C GLN A 340 -4.10 20.46 22.62
N PHE A 341 -5.30 19.97 22.30
CA PHE A 341 -6.36 20.80 21.72
C PHE A 341 -6.80 21.93 22.66
N ASN A 342 -7.06 21.63 23.93
CA ASN A 342 -7.45 22.66 24.91
C ASN A 342 -6.34 23.72 25.09
N ARG A 343 -5.10 23.27 25.19
CA ARG A 343 -3.92 24.13 25.37
C ARG A 343 -3.71 25.03 24.15
N ASN A 344 -3.70 24.46 22.94
CA ASN A 344 -3.50 25.19 21.68
C ASN A 344 -4.66 26.14 21.40
N LEU A 345 -5.90 25.74 21.68
CA LEU A 345 -7.06 26.62 21.55
C LEU A 345 -6.98 27.79 22.53
N GLY A 346 -6.57 27.52 23.77
CA GLY A 346 -6.26 28.56 24.75
C GLY A 346 -5.22 29.56 24.23
N TRP A 347 -4.13 29.07 23.64
CA TRP A 347 -3.10 29.92 23.04
C TRP A 347 -3.62 30.75 21.87
N ALA A 348 -4.40 30.15 20.96
CA ALA A 348 -4.99 30.86 19.82
C ALA A 348 -5.97 31.98 20.26
N LEU A 349 -6.69 31.76 21.37
CA LEU A 349 -7.57 32.76 21.98
C LEU A 349 -6.79 33.89 22.64
N LEU A 350 -5.63 33.61 23.26
CA LEU A 350 -4.73 34.65 23.77
C LEU A 350 -4.23 35.58 22.67
N GLU A 351 -3.84 35.03 21.52
CA GLU A 351 -3.40 35.82 20.37
C GLU A 351 -4.53 36.66 19.75
N SER A 352 -5.79 36.32 20.06
CA SER A 352 -6.98 37.11 19.70
C SER A 352 -7.50 38.00 20.82
N GLU A 353 -6.76 38.10 21.94
CA GLU A 353 -7.09 38.87 23.14
C GLU A 353 -8.40 38.46 23.85
N ASP A 354 -8.95 37.27 23.54
CA ASP A 354 -10.09 36.70 24.27
C ASP A 354 -9.58 35.97 25.53
N TYR A 355 -9.14 36.77 26.51
CA TYR A 355 -8.52 36.26 27.73
C TYR A 355 -9.49 35.40 28.57
N GLU A 356 -10.78 35.73 28.59
CA GLU A 356 -11.76 34.98 29.36
C GLU A 356 -12.01 33.59 28.76
N ALA A 357 -12.10 33.48 27.43
CA ALA A 357 -12.18 32.17 26.79
C ALA A 357 -10.88 31.39 26.94
N ALA A 358 -9.73 32.04 26.75
CA ALA A 358 -8.42 31.42 26.91
C ALA A 358 -8.28 30.79 28.31
N LYS A 359 -8.58 31.53 29.38
CA LYS A 359 -8.53 31.02 30.76
C LYS A 359 -9.32 29.73 30.94
N ARG A 360 -10.52 29.61 30.34
CA ARG A 360 -11.36 28.40 30.47
C ARG A 360 -10.69 27.18 29.85
N TYR A 361 -10.19 27.29 28.61
CA TYR A 361 -9.55 26.16 27.92
C TYR A 361 -8.19 25.80 28.54
N LEU A 362 -7.43 26.79 29.00
CA LEU A 362 -6.15 26.55 29.67
C LEU A 362 -6.31 25.86 31.02
N LYS A 363 -7.33 26.22 31.81
CA LYS A 363 -7.70 25.50 33.05
C LYS A 363 -8.08 24.05 32.78
N LYS A 364 -8.83 23.79 31.71
CA LYS A 364 -9.12 22.41 31.27
C LYS A 364 -7.86 21.65 30.89
N ALA A 365 -6.96 22.27 30.11
CA ALA A 365 -5.68 21.66 29.77
C ALA A 365 -4.86 21.30 31.02
N ILE A 366 -4.73 22.22 31.99
CA ILE A 366 -4.04 21.94 33.24
C ILE A 366 -4.67 20.76 34.00
N ALA A 367 -6.00 20.69 34.07
CA ALA A 367 -6.69 19.58 34.73
C ALA A 367 -6.46 18.22 34.02
N LEU A 368 -6.26 18.22 32.70
CA LEU A 368 -5.91 17.03 31.92
C LEU A 368 -4.43 16.67 32.10
N ASP A 369 -3.53 17.65 32.09
CA ASP A 369 -2.08 17.48 32.31
C ASP A 369 -1.81 16.66 33.58
N VAL A 370 -2.47 17.02 34.69
CA VAL A 370 -2.35 16.32 35.99
C VAL A 370 -2.77 14.85 35.94
N GLN A 371 -3.67 14.48 35.03
CA GLN A 371 -4.14 13.09 34.88
C GLN A 371 -3.21 12.24 34.02
N ILE A 372 -2.39 12.87 33.18
CA ILE A 372 -1.50 12.19 32.24
C ILE A 372 -0.22 11.81 32.98
N LYS A 373 0.02 10.51 33.11
CA LYS A 373 1.20 9.97 33.82
C LYS A 373 2.47 9.96 32.96
N ASP A 374 2.27 9.91 31.65
CA ASP A 374 3.36 9.82 30.68
C ASP A 374 3.98 11.18 30.41
N ASP A 375 5.22 11.18 29.91
CA ASP A 375 5.90 12.39 29.48
C ASP A 375 5.24 12.97 28.22
N GLN A 376 4.31 13.90 28.44
CA GLN A 376 3.56 14.51 27.36
C GLN A 376 4.29 15.68 26.70
N ILE A 377 4.05 15.83 25.39
CA ILE A 377 4.59 16.93 24.60
C ILE A 377 3.87 18.23 24.99
N GLY A 378 4.61 19.33 25.12
CA GLY A 378 4.01 20.61 25.47
C GLY A 378 3.60 20.73 26.94
N ALA A 379 3.98 19.77 27.81
CA ALA A 379 3.61 19.73 29.24
C ALA A 379 3.87 21.08 29.92
N GLY A 380 3.03 21.46 30.89
CA GLY A 380 3.22 22.67 31.71
C GLY A 380 3.09 24.01 30.99
N MET A 381 3.09 24.06 29.65
CA MET A 381 2.94 25.31 28.90
C MET A 381 1.57 25.97 29.09
N ALA A 382 0.54 25.18 29.43
CA ALA A 382 -0.77 25.73 29.77
C ALA A 382 -0.72 26.69 30.97
N TYR A 383 0.18 26.44 31.94
CA TYR A 383 0.43 27.38 33.05
C TYR A 383 1.03 28.70 32.56
N CYS A 384 1.97 28.66 31.62
CA CYS A 384 2.58 29.85 31.04
C CYS A 384 1.55 30.74 30.35
N PHE A 385 0.69 30.11 29.53
CA PHE A 385 -0.40 30.79 28.84
C PHE A 385 -1.42 31.35 29.84
N LEU A 386 -1.79 30.58 30.87
CA LEU A 386 -2.77 31.01 31.87
C LEU A 386 -2.26 32.18 32.71
N ALA A 387 -0.99 32.13 33.12
CA ALA A 387 -0.34 33.22 33.83
C ALA A 387 -0.42 34.53 33.04
N HIS A 388 -0.07 34.49 31.75
CA HIS A 388 -0.17 35.65 30.89
C HIS A 388 -1.61 36.16 30.72
N ALA A 389 -2.58 35.24 30.58
CA ALA A 389 -4.00 35.59 30.53
C ALA A 389 -4.45 36.34 31.78
N LEU A 390 -4.02 35.89 32.96
CA LEU A 390 -4.34 36.48 34.26
C LEU A 390 -3.65 37.84 34.47
N GLU A 391 -2.46 38.07 33.91
CA GLU A 391 -1.83 39.41 33.91
C GLU A 391 -2.62 40.43 33.09
N LYS A 392 -3.12 40.01 31.93
CA LYS A 392 -3.89 40.87 31.02
C LYS A 392 -5.32 41.09 31.47
N ALA A 393 -5.95 40.07 32.02
CA ALA A 393 -7.32 40.08 32.51
C ALA A 393 -7.45 39.31 33.85
N PRO A 394 -7.08 39.95 34.98
CA PRO A 394 -7.15 39.33 36.29
C PRO A 394 -8.58 38.89 36.65
N ASP A 395 -8.71 37.71 37.27
CA ASP A 395 -9.99 37.29 37.85
C ASP A 395 -10.38 38.28 38.95
N ARG A 396 -11.64 38.74 38.94
CA ARG A 396 -12.14 39.63 40.00
C ARG A 396 -12.05 38.90 41.33
N PRO A 397 -11.63 39.56 42.42
CA PRO A 397 -11.64 38.94 43.74
C PRO A 397 -13.05 38.44 44.06
N VAL A 398 -13.14 37.16 44.44
CA VAL A 398 -14.39 36.60 44.98
C VAL A 398 -14.79 37.48 46.16
N LYS A 399 -16.01 38.05 46.11
CA LYS A 399 -16.53 38.88 47.20
C LYS A 399 -16.44 38.08 48.51
N LYS A 400 -15.69 38.60 49.49
CA LYS A 400 -15.71 38.09 50.87
C LYS A 400 -17.16 38.05 51.35
N GLY A 401 -17.70 36.84 51.54
CA GLY A 401 -19.04 36.63 52.11
C GLY A 401 -19.92 35.59 51.42
N THR A 402 -19.59 35.11 50.23
CA THR A 402 -20.25 33.95 49.62
C THR A 402 -19.43 32.69 49.87
N ALA A 403 -20.06 31.60 50.29
CA ALA A 403 -19.46 30.34 50.77
C ALA A 403 -18.61 29.55 49.75
N ALA A 404 -18.17 30.17 48.65
CA ALA A 404 -17.09 29.65 47.82
C ALA A 404 -15.78 30.30 48.28
N GLN A 405 -15.06 29.64 49.17
CA GLN A 405 -13.62 29.87 49.40
C GLN A 405 -12.85 29.45 48.14
N GLY A 406 -13.02 30.18 47.04
CA GLY A 406 -12.18 30.04 45.86
C GLY A 406 -10.92 30.84 46.07
N THR A 407 -9.77 30.19 46.11
CA THR A 407 -8.47 30.84 45.94
C THR A 407 -8.49 31.58 44.61
N VAL A 408 -8.30 32.91 44.62
CA VAL A 408 -8.03 33.66 43.38
C VAL A 408 -6.72 33.12 42.84
N GLU A 409 -6.75 32.42 41.72
CA GLU A 409 -5.53 31.95 41.06
C GLU A 409 -4.69 33.16 40.67
N SER A 410 -3.48 33.25 41.21
CA SER A 410 -2.59 34.36 40.89
C SER A 410 -1.79 34.08 39.61
N ALA A 411 -1.52 35.13 38.84
CA ALA A 411 -0.63 35.04 37.69
C ALA A 411 0.77 34.57 38.09
N GLU A 412 1.28 35.00 39.26
CA GLU A 412 2.62 34.65 39.73
C GLU A 412 2.75 33.17 40.10
N GLU A 413 1.73 32.56 40.73
CA GLU A 413 1.72 31.11 41.00
C GLU A 413 1.77 30.31 39.71
N ASN A 414 0.96 30.70 38.71
CA ASN A 414 0.97 30.05 37.40
C ASN A 414 2.31 30.24 36.68
N TRP A 415 2.97 31.38 36.83
CA TRP A 415 4.33 31.56 36.30
C TRP A 415 5.37 30.67 37.00
N ASN A 416 5.24 30.42 38.29
CA ASN A 416 6.13 29.50 38.99
C ASN A 416 5.94 28.07 38.47
N HIS A 417 4.69 27.61 38.33
CA HIS A 417 4.40 26.31 37.72
C HIS A 417 4.84 26.20 36.25
N CYS A 418 4.70 27.29 35.48
CA CYS A 418 5.24 27.38 34.13
C CYS A 418 6.74 27.07 34.15
N VAL A 419 7.53 27.72 35.00
CA VAL A 419 8.98 27.46 35.00
C VAL A 419 9.33 26.06 35.49
N GLU A 420 8.58 25.51 36.43
CA GLU A 420 8.83 24.17 36.98
C GLU A 420 8.52 23.03 36.02
N CYS A 421 7.49 23.20 35.18
CA CYS A 421 6.89 22.11 34.41
C CYS A 421 6.86 22.34 32.90
N ALA A 422 7.09 23.57 32.42
CA ALA A 422 6.91 23.86 31.00
C ALA A 422 7.99 23.22 30.13
N ARG A 423 7.51 22.52 29.11
CA ARG A 423 8.27 21.93 28.01
C ARG A 423 7.71 22.44 26.69
N PRO A 424 8.21 23.58 26.16
CA PRO A 424 7.77 24.06 24.86
C PRO A 424 7.96 22.97 23.80
N GLU A 425 6.93 22.75 22.99
CA GLU A 425 6.97 21.75 21.92
C GLU A 425 7.69 22.26 20.67
N THR A 426 7.65 23.58 20.44
CA THR A 426 8.16 24.19 19.22
C THR A 426 8.97 25.43 19.51
N VAL A 427 9.83 25.81 18.56
CA VAL A 427 10.59 27.06 18.64
C VAL A 427 9.65 28.27 18.71
N LEU A 428 8.44 28.17 18.16
CA LEU A 428 7.44 29.26 18.17
C LEU A 428 6.84 29.47 19.56
N GLU A 429 6.62 28.40 20.31
CA GLU A 429 6.16 28.48 21.70
C GLU A 429 7.23 29.06 22.61
N TYR A 430 8.48 28.63 22.43
CA TYR A 430 9.61 29.21 23.15
C TYR A 430 9.78 30.71 22.80
N ARG A 431 9.66 31.05 21.52
CA ARG A 431 9.67 32.45 21.05
C ARG A 431 8.54 33.26 21.66
N TRP A 432 7.34 32.69 21.81
CA TRP A 432 6.22 33.34 22.47
C TRP A 432 6.57 33.67 23.93
N LEU A 433 7.13 32.71 24.68
CA LEU A 433 7.52 32.91 26.07
C LEU A 433 8.60 34.00 26.23
N MET A 434 9.54 34.07 25.30
CA MET A 434 10.55 35.13 25.24
C MET A 434 9.95 36.52 25.01
N ARG A 435 8.85 36.62 24.25
CA ARG A 435 8.24 37.89 23.83
C ARG A 435 7.26 38.47 24.82
N THR A 436 6.61 37.67 25.64
CA THR A 436 5.58 38.12 26.60
C THR A 436 6.13 38.80 27.85
N GLY A 437 7.35 39.35 27.79
CA GLY A 437 8.00 40.07 28.91
C GLY A 437 8.64 39.16 29.96
N ASN A 438 8.57 37.84 29.77
CA ASN A 438 9.05 36.82 30.70
C ASN A 438 10.33 36.11 30.20
N ALA A 439 11.15 36.79 29.40
CA ALA A 439 12.40 36.23 28.85
C ALA A 439 13.35 35.67 29.91
N HIS A 440 13.37 36.26 31.11
CA HIS A 440 14.16 35.75 32.23
C HIS A 440 13.66 34.38 32.73
N ARG A 441 12.36 34.10 32.64
CA ARG A 441 11.74 32.80 32.98
C ARG A 441 11.93 31.78 31.87
N ALA A 442 11.90 32.22 30.62
CA ALA A 442 12.15 31.36 29.46
C ALA A 442 13.52 30.68 29.50
N TYR A 443 14.53 31.31 30.13
CA TYR A 443 15.83 30.68 30.33
C TYR A 443 15.79 29.37 31.12
N PHE A 444 14.77 29.18 31.95
CA PHE A 444 14.67 28.08 32.90
C PHE A 444 13.70 26.97 32.46
N VAL A 445 12.94 27.16 31.37
CA VAL A 445 12.03 26.11 30.89
C VAL A 445 12.80 25.01 30.17
N ASP A 446 12.25 23.80 30.22
CA ASP A 446 12.86 22.61 29.64
C ASP A 446 12.66 22.58 28.11
N THR A 447 13.71 22.88 27.35
CA THR A 447 13.67 22.95 25.88
C THR A 447 13.93 21.62 25.17
N SER A 448 14.06 20.51 25.91
CA SER A 448 14.33 19.17 25.37
C SER A 448 13.30 18.71 24.33
N LYS A 449 12.06 19.18 24.44
CA LYS A 449 10.97 18.82 23.52
C LYS A 449 10.93 19.63 22.22
N ILE A 450 11.69 20.72 22.10
CA ILE A 450 11.74 21.53 20.88
C ILE A 450 12.54 20.80 19.79
N ILE A 451 13.74 20.35 20.13
CA ILE A 451 14.59 19.49 19.31
C ILE A 451 15.13 18.42 20.24
N SER A 452 14.65 17.19 20.05
CA SER A 452 15.04 16.06 20.90
C SER A 452 16.55 15.78 20.82
N GLY A 453 17.14 15.21 21.88
CA GLY A 453 18.55 14.80 21.88
C GLY A 453 19.55 15.90 22.24
N LEU A 454 19.11 17.15 22.44
CA LEU A 454 19.94 18.25 22.94
C LEU A 454 20.04 18.29 24.49
N ASP A 455 19.53 17.26 25.16
CA ASP A 455 19.15 17.21 26.59
C ASP A 455 20.31 17.20 27.59
N ARG A 456 21.57 17.31 27.15
CA ARG A 456 22.73 17.15 28.04
C ARG A 456 22.77 18.14 29.21
N ASN A 457 21.94 19.20 29.21
CA ASN A 457 21.94 20.27 30.22
C ASN A 457 20.62 20.48 31.00
N ALA A 458 19.54 19.72 30.80
CA ALA A 458 18.25 20.00 31.45
C ALA A 458 18.33 19.92 33.00
N ASN A 459 19.06 18.94 33.54
CA ASN A 459 19.30 18.82 34.99
C ASN A 459 20.16 19.96 35.54
N GLN A 460 21.08 20.48 34.73
CA GLN A 460 21.94 21.60 35.11
C GLN A 460 21.15 22.92 35.15
N GLN A 461 20.23 23.12 34.22
CA GLN A 461 19.32 24.28 34.21
C GLN A 461 18.37 24.27 35.41
N ARG A 462 17.87 23.11 35.82
CA ARG A 462 17.00 22.98 37.01
C ARG A 462 17.71 23.36 38.31
N ALA A 463 18.97 22.93 38.49
CA ALA A 463 19.77 23.33 39.65
C ALA A 463 20.06 24.84 39.69
N VAL A 464 20.27 25.47 38.52
CA VAL A 464 20.45 26.93 38.40
C VAL A 464 19.13 27.65 38.75
N PHE A 465 17.99 27.13 38.30
CA PHE A 465 16.67 27.68 38.64
C PHE A 465 16.37 27.62 40.14
N ASP A 466 16.57 26.46 40.79
CA ASP A 466 16.34 26.30 42.22
C ASP A 466 17.17 27.30 43.04
N THR A 467 18.42 27.52 42.62
CA THR A 467 19.33 28.51 43.21
C THR A 467 18.80 29.94 43.01
N TYR A 468 18.35 30.27 41.80
CA TYR A 468 17.76 31.57 41.48
C TYR A 468 16.49 31.87 42.29
N MET A 469 15.55 30.90 42.38
CA MET A 469 14.31 31.06 43.12
C MET A 469 14.55 31.20 44.62
N LYS A 470 15.50 30.43 45.17
CA LYS A 470 15.91 30.57 46.58
C LYS A 470 16.44 31.98 46.86
N TYR A 471 17.26 32.53 45.96
CA TYR A 471 17.78 33.89 46.08
C TYR A 471 16.66 34.94 45.98
N ARG A 472 15.79 34.84 44.98
CA ARG A 472 14.64 35.76 44.79
C ARG A 472 13.72 35.79 46.02
N ASN A 473 13.36 34.63 46.55
CA ASN A 473 12.47 34.53 47.73
C ASN A 473 13.14 35.09 49.01
N SER A 474 14.46 34.92 49.16
CA SER A 474 15.22 35.53 50.26
C SER A 474 15.36 37.06 50.14
N ALA A 475 15.41 37.59 48.91
CA ALA A 475 15.47 39.02 48.65
C ALA A 475 14.12 39.74 48.88
N VAL A 476 13.01 39.09 48.53
CA VAL A 476 11.65 39.64 48.79
C VAL A 476 11.35 39.66 50.30
N THR A 477 11.76 38.65 51.05
CA THR A 477 11.57 38.59 52.51
C THR A 477 12.41 39.66 53.23
N SER A 478 13.66 39.89 52.82
CA SER A 478 14.51 40.94 53.41
C SER A 478 13.99 42.35 53.16
N VAL A 479 13.46 42.64 51.97
CA VAL A 479 12.84 43.95 51.64
C VAL A 479 11.53 44.17 52.41
N SER A 480 10.73 43.13 52.67
CA SER A 480 9.52 43.24 53.49
C SER A 480 9.81 43.51 54.97
N SER A 481 10.93 42.99 55.49
CA SER A 481 11.39 43.24 56.87
C SER A 481 12.04 44.62 57.07
N GLY A 482 12.52 45.25 55.99
CA GLY A 482 13.16 46.57 56.03
C GLY A 482 12.19 47.78 56.04
N LYS A 483 10.90 47.57 55.79
CA LYS A 483 9.85 48.62 55.83
C LYS A 483 9.12 48.74 57.18
N LYS A 484 9.55 47.97 58.19
CA LYS A 484 9.15 48.17 59.60
C LYS A 484 10.37 48.57 60.43
N ARG A 485 10.87 49.79 60.22
CA ARG A 485 11.68 50.51 61.20
C ARG A 485 11.40 51.99 61.10
#